data_AF-A0A7S3FAL7-F1
#
_entry.id   AF-A0A7S3FAL7-F1
#
_cell.length_a   1.000
_cell.length_b   1.000
_cell.length_c   1.000
_cell.angle_alpha   90.00
_cell.angle_beta   90.00
_cell.angle_gamma   90.00
#
_symmetry.space_group_name_H-M   'P 1'
#
loop_
_entity.id
_entity.type
_entity.pdbx_description
1 polymer ?
#
loop_
_entity_poly.entity_id
_entity_poly.type
_entity_poly.pdbx_seq_one_letter_code
_entity_poly.pdbx_strand_id
1 'polypeptide(L)'
;VEARLSEARRAAELENQKRRLAEQDRRNKEAAKELQGITAKRLEVKAAAEAALLREGEIQFRQQQAVDECAALGRERAEVETAITRAEEAVESLSAEINGDPPPSSNRATDLVSMLDTAQVELDADGLKRRLVDLRADVAKEEEELAGLQDWVAGLVWSEGSEHDQVCRKYDPLNYSRLAPLVSKPGTLLEELRRAFDVVGAEGSWDGWMAERMAAIAQGIDDAKRILNAQMPPMPPGSQDVVFRDLTTEEYAMVSNALDDGNFGEVLAEENNVPVTRKDMQTLRPYEWLNDEVVNIYVELLKRREATDQTLPRCHFFGSLFYPKLAESNKGYCYTNVRRWTKKVDVFTKDLIIVPIHCHGNHWTLAIINLKQKRFEYLDSLRGG
;
A
#
# COMPACT_ATOMS: atom_id res chain seq x y z
N VAL A 1 7.89 13.99 -108.22
CA VAL A 1 6.80 13.35 -107.42
C VAL A 1 7.39 12.37 -106.41
N GLU A 2 8.29 11.48 -106.80
CA GLU A 2 8.95 10.50 -105.91
C GLU A 2 9.71 11.13 -104.73
N ALA A 3 10.48 12.20 -104.95
CA ALA A 3 11.16 12.93 -103.87
C ALA A 3 10.18 13.44 -102.80
N ARG A 4 9.04 14.03 -103.24
CA ARG A 4 7.97 14.50 -102.34
C ARG A 4 7.30 13.34 -101.59
N LEU A 5 7.13 12.18 -102.24
CA LEU A 5 6.59 10.97 -101.58
C LEU A 5 7.58 10.37 -100.56
N SER A 6 8.88 10.41 -100.84
CA SER A 6 9.94 9.98 -99.91
C SER A 6 10.01 10.88 -98.68
N GLU A 7 9.96 12.20 -98.87
CA GLU A 7 9.87 13.18 -97.79
C GLU A 7 8.62 12.97 -96.93
N ALA A 8 7.46 12.76 -97.57
CA ALA A 8 6.20 12.47 -96.86
C ALA A 8 6.28 11.18 -96.03
N ARG A 9 6.94 10.11 -96.53
CA ARG A 9 7.16 8.87 -95.79
C ARG A 9 8.09 9.09 -94.57
N ARG A 10 9.21 9.80 -94.75
CA ARG A 10 10.11 10.14 -93.62
C ARG A 10 9.41 11.00 -92.58
N ALA A 11 8.58 11.96 -93.00
CA ALA A 11 7.80 12.78 -92.08
C ALA A 11 6.78 11.94 -91.29
N ALA A 12 6.08 11.01 -91.94
CA ALA A 12 5.14 10.10 -91.29
C ALA A 12 5.84 9.14 -90.31
N GLU A 13 7.03 8.65 -90.66
CA GLU A 13 7.82 7.76 -89.80
C GLU A 13 8.38 8.48 -88.56
N LEU A 14 8.88 9.71 -88.74
CA LEU A 14 9.29 10.57 -87.63
C LEU A 14 8.10 10.89 -86.71
N GLU A 15 6.93 11.16 -87.28
CA GLU A 15 5.71 11.41 -86.50
C GLU A 15 5.28 10.15 -85.70
N ASN A 16 5.35 8.96 -86.30
CA ASN A 16 5.12 7.71 -85.59
C ASN A 16 6.14 7.47 -84.47
N GLN A 17 7.41 7.79 -84.69
CA GLN A 17 8.46 7.68 -83.67
C GLN A 17 8.21 8.65 -82.51
N LYS A 18 7.82 9.90 -82.79
CA LYS A 18 7.42 10.88 -81.77
C LYS A 18 6.23 10.39 -80.95
N ARG A 19 5.21 9.80 -81.59
CA ARG A 19 4.06 9.21 -80.89
C ARG A 19 4.46 8.06 -79.97
N ARG A 20 5.36 7.17 -80.41
CA ARG A 20 5.89 6.07 -79.57
C ARG A 20 6.68 6.58 -78.36
N LEU A 21 7.54 7.58 -78.55
CA LEU A 21 8.30 8.19 -77.45
C LEU A 21 7.38 8.90 -76.45
N ALA A 22 6.36 9.63 -76.93
CA ALA A 22 5.39 10.29 -76.06
C ALA A 22 4.57 9.27 -75.24
N GLU A 23 4.17 8.15 -75.85
CA GLU A 23 3.47 7.07 -75.15
C GLU A 23 4.38 6.37 -74.11
N GLN A 24 5.67 6.16 -74.43
CA GLN A 24 6.63 5.61 -73.47
C GLN A 24 6.87 6.56 -72.29
N ASP A 25 6.98 7.87 -72.53
CA ASP A 25 7.13 8.88 -71.48
C ASP A 25 5.87 8.94 -70.58
N ARG A 26 4.67 8.83 -71.17
CA ARG A 26 3.41 8.71 -70.41
C ARG A 26 3.43 7.48 -69.49
N ARG A 27 3.80 6.31 -70.02
CA ARG A 27 3.91 5.06 -69.24
C ARG A 27 4.96 5.17 -68.13
N ASN A 28 6.11 5.77 -68.40
CA ASN A 28 7.16 5.97 -67.39
C ASN A 28 6.69 6.91 -66.27
N LYS A 29 5.93 7.96 -66.60
CA LYS A 29 5.32 8.88 -65.61
C LYS A 29 4.25 8.18 -64.77
N GLU A 30 3.41 7.35 -65.38
CA GLU A 30 2.42 6.53 -64.67
C GLU A 30 3.10 5.54 -63.71
N ALA A 31 4.13 4.82 -64.17
CA ALA A 31 4.91 3.91 -63.34
C ALA A 31 5.63 4.63 -62.18
N ALA A 32 6.19 5.83 -62.42
CA ALA A 32 6.83 6.62 -61.38
C ALA A 32 5.83 7.07 -60.29
N LYS A 33 4.61 7.46 -60.68
CA LYS A 33 3.52 7.82 -59.75
C LYS A 33 3.07 6.61 -58.93
N GLU A 34 2.98 5.44 -59.56
CA GLU A 34 2.67 4.18 -58.87
C GLU A 34 3.76 3.80 -57.86
N LEU A 35 5.04 3.93 -58.24
CA LEU A 35 6.18 3.66 -57.36
C LEU A 35 6.24 4.61 -56.15
N GLN A 36 5.89 5.89 -56.36
CA GLN A 36 5.73 6.87 -55.27
C GLN A 36 4.60 6.48 -54.32
N GLY A 37 3.45 6.03 -54.84
CA GLY A 37 2.33 5.53 -54.03
C GLY A 37 2.69 4.29 -53.20
N ILE A 38 3.45 3.36 -53.79
CA ILE A 38 3.98 2.18 -53.07
C ILE A 38 4.97 2.60 -51.98
N THR A 39 5.86 3.56 -52.27
CA THR A 39 6.85 4.05 -51.30
C THR A 39 6.18 4.76 -50.11
N ALA A 40 5.16 5.58 -50.37
CA ALA A 40 4.38 6.24 -49.31
C ALA A 40 3.68 5.22 -48.40
N LYS A 41 2.98 4.22 -48.98
CA LYS A 41 2.37 3.14 -48.20
C LYS A 41 3.39 2.34 -47.38
N ARG A 42 4.60 2.12 -47.91
CA ARG A 42 5.69 1.46 -47.16
C ARG A 42 6.13 2.26 -45.94
N LEU A 43 6.24 3.58 -46.05
CA LEU A 43 6.57 4.46 -44.93
C LEU A 43 5.48 4.46 -43.86
N GLU A 44 4.20 4.48 -44.27
CA GLU A 44 3.05 4.38 -43.35
C GLU A 44 3.04 3.05 -42.59
N VAL A 45 3.22 1.92 -43.30
CA VAL A 45 3.29 0.59 -42.68
C VAL A 45 4.51 0.48 -41.75
N LYS A 46 5.66 1.04 -42.14
CA LYS A 46 6.85 1.07 -41.28
C LYS A 46 6.60 1.85 -39.98
N ALA A 47 6.01 3.03 -40.07
CA ALA A 47 5.70 3.84 -38.89
C ALA A 47 4.70 3.14 -37.96
N ALA A 48 3.68 2.48 -38.53
CA ALA A 48 2.73 1.70 -37.76
C ALA A 48 3.37 0.48 -37.07
N ALA A 49 4.30 -0.21 -37.74
CA ALA A 49 5.04 -1.34 -37.17
C ALA A 49 5.99 -0.90 -36.04
N GLU A 50 6.68 0.23 -36.19
CA GLU A 50 7.53 0.80 -35.13
C GLU A 50 6.72 1.21 -33.90
N ALA A 51 5.54 1.81 -34.09
CA ALA A 51 4.64 2.15 -32.99
C ALA A 51 4.08 0.92 -32.27
N ALA A 52 3.76 -0.16 -33.00
CA ALA A 52 3.32 -1.41 -32.41
C ALA A 52 4.42 -2.09 -31.58
N LEU A 53 5.67 -2.08 -32.06
CA LEU A 53 6.82 -2.59 -31.31
C LEU A 53 7.03 -1.87 -29.97
N LEU A 54 6.89 -0.54 -29.98
CA LEU A 54 7.01 0.26 -28.76
C LEU A 54 5.90 -0.11 -27.76
N ARG A 55 4.66 -0.21 -28.24
CA ARG A 55 3.51 -0.58 -27.41
C ARG A 55 3.60 -2.01 -26.86
N GLU A 56 4.11 -2.95 -27.64
CA GLU A 56 4.38 -4.32 -27.20
C GLU A 56 5.45 -4.33 -26.08
N GLY A 57 6.53 -3.56 -26.24
CA GLY A 57 7.55 -3.41 -25.20
C GLY A 57 7.01 -2.81 -23.90
N GLU A 58 6.10 -1.83 -23.98
CA GLU A 58 5.41 -1.26 -22.82
C GLU A 58 4.48 -2.27 -22.13
N ILE A 59 3.78 -3.11 -22.90
CA ILE A 59 2.94 -4.19 -22.36
C ILE A 59 3.81 -5.25 -21.67
N GLN A 60 4.89 -5.70 -22.32
CA GLN A 60 5.81 -6.69 -21.72
C GLN A 60 6.45 -6.17 -20.43
N PHE A 61 6.80 -4.88 -20.38
CA PHE A 61 7.32 -4.26 -19.18
C PHE A 61 6.30 -4.26 -18.02
N ARG A 62 5.05 -3.89 -18.29
CA ARG A 62 3.97 -3.94 -17.28
C ARG A 62 3.63 -5.35 -16.83
N GLN A 63 3.60 -6.31 -17.75
CA GLN A 63 3.43 -7.73 -17.43
C GLN A 63 4.56 -8.25 -16.52
N GLN A 64 5.81 -7.83 -16.76
CA GLN A 64 6.92 -8.16 -15.87
C GLN A 64 6.75 -7.53 -14.47
N GLN A 65 6.28 -6.28 -14.39
CA GLN A 65 5.94 -5.66 -13.10
C GLN A 65 4.84 -6.42 -12.37
N ALA A 66 3.82 -6.91 -13.08
CA ALA A 66 2.78 -7.75 -12.51
C ALA A 66 3.32 -9.11 -12.00
N VAL A 67 4.30 -9.72 -12.69
CA VAL A 67 5.01 -10.92 -12.19
C VAL A 67 5.71 -10.61 -10.85
N ASP A 68 6.44 -9.50 -10.79
CA ASP A 68 7.18 -9.11 -9.59
C ASP A 68 6.24 -8.80 -8.42
N GLU A 69 5.10 -8.16 -8.70
CA GLU A 69 4.04 -7.89 -7.73
C GLU A 69 3.37 -9.17 -7.24
N CYS A 70 3.02 -10.10 -8.14
CA CYS A 70 2.52 -11.43 -7.77
C CYS A 70 3.51 -12.18 -6.88
N ALA A 71 4.82 -12.11 -7.18
CA ALA A 71 5.85 -12.71 -6.34
C ALA A 71 5.93 -12.05 -4.96
N ALA A 72 5.69 -10.74 -4.85
CA ALA A 72 5.61 -10.03 -3.58
C ALA A 72 4.36 -10.44 -2.77
N LEU A 73 3.20 -10.49 -3.40
CA LEU A 73 1.95 -10.97 -2.80
C LEU A 73 2.07 -12.42 -2.34
N GLY A 74 2.80 -13.27 -3.07
CA GLY A 74 3.10 -14.64 -2.64
C GLY A 74 3.94 -14.72 -1.36
N ARG A 75 4.88 -13.80 -1.14
CA ARG A 75 5.63 -13.68 0.12
C ARG A 75 4.74 -13.18 1.25
N GLU A 76 3.93 -12.16 0.99
CA GLU A 76 2.97 -11.60 1.95
C GLU A 76 1.95 -12.66 2.37
N ARG A 77 1.44 -13.47 1.42
CA ARG A 77 0.60 -14.64 1.70
C ARG A 77 1.29 -15.66 2.62
N ALA A 78 2.56 -16.00 2.37
CA ALA A 78 3.29 -16.95 3.19
C ALA A 78 3.50 -16.42 4.63
N GLU A 79 3.69 -15.11 4.78
CA GLU A 79 3.75 -14.45 6.09
C GLU A 79 2.40 -14.54 6.83
N VAL A 80 1.29 -14.31 6.13
CA VAL A 80 -0.07 -14.49 6.67
C VAL A 80 -0.34 -15.94 7.07
N GLU A 81 0.02 -16.93 6.24
CA GLU A 81 -0.15 -18.36 6.60
C GLU A 81 0.67 -18.73 7.85
N THR A 82 1.86 -18.14 7.99
CA THR A 82 2.69 -18.31 9.19
C THR A 82 2.04 -17.63 10.40
N ALA A 83 1.47 -16.43 10.24
CA ALA A 83 0.77 -15.72 11.30
C ALA A 83 -0.49 -16.48 11.76
N ILE A 84 -1.26 -17.04 10.83
CA ILE A 84 -2.40 -17.92 11.12
C ILE A 84 -1.95 -19.13 11.94
N THR A 85 -0.88 -19.80 11.53
CA THR A 85 -0.35 -20.96 12.28
C THR A 85 0.04 -20.58 13.71
N ARG A 86 0.72 -19.44 13.89
CA ARG A 86 1.09 -18.92 15.22
C ARG A 86 -0.15 -18.58 16.05
N ALA A 87 -1.19 -18.03 15.44
CA ALA A 87 -2.44 -17.70 16.11
C ALA A 87 -3.18 -18.97 16.56
N GLU A 88 -3.25 -20.01 15.71
CA GLU A 88 -3.81 -21.32 16.07
C GLU A 88 -3.08 -21.93 17.28
N GLU A 89 -1.73 -21.96 17.26
CA GLU A 89 -0.90 -22.44 18.37
C GLU A 89 -1.08 -21.60 19.65
N ALA A 90 -1.19 -20.28 19.51
CA ALA A 90 -1.42 -19.38 20.64
C ALA A 90 -2.79 -19.64 21.27
N VAL A 91 -3.86 -19.75 20.48
CA VAL A 91 -5.22 -20.06 20.98
C VAL A 91 -5.23 -21.41 21.71
N GLU A 92 -4.56 -22.43 21.19
CA GLU A 92 -4.46 -23.74 21.84
C GLU A 92 -3.69 -23.65 23.18
N SER A 93 -2.55 -22.96 23.19
CA SER A 93 -1.77 -22.74 24.42
C SER A 93 -2.53 -21.93 25.47
N LEU A 94 -3.25 -20.88 25.05
CA LEU A 94 -4.06 -20.04 25.92
C LEU A 94 -5.23 -20.83 26.51
N SER A 95 -5.90 -21.65 25.69
CA SER A 95 -6.96 -22.55 26.16
C SER A 95 -6.43 -23.54 27.21
N ALA A 96 -5.23 -24.09 27.02
CA ALA A 96 -4.60 -24.96 28.01
C ALA A 96 -4.25 -24.23 29.32
N GLU A 97 -3.77 -22.99 29.25
CA GLU A 97 -3.47 -22.15 30.43
C GLU A 97 -4.74 -21.74 31.18
N ILE A 98 -5.81 -21.37 30.47
CA ILE A 98 -7.11 -21.01 31.04
C ILE A 98 -7.73 -22.21 31.77
N ASN A 99 -7.62 -23.41 31.21
CA ASN A 99 -8.18 -24.63 31.81
C ASN A 99 -7.28 -25.24 32.92
N GLY A 100 -6.19 -24.57 33.30
CA GLY A 100 -5.29 -25.01 34.36
C GLY A 100 -5.85 -24.83 35.78
N ASP A 101 -5.34 -25.61 36.74
CA ASP A 101 -5.66 -25.49 38.18
C ASP A 101 -4.38 -25.15 38.96
N PRO A 102 -4.29 -23.99 39.66
CA PRO A 102 -5.34 -22.98 39.85
C PRO A 102 -5.56 -22.07 38.62
N PRO A 103 -6.77 -21.48 38.48
CA PRO A 103 -7.09 -20.59 37.38
C PRO A 103 -6.19 -19.33 37.36
N PRO A 104 -6.03 -18.69 36.19
CA PRO A 104 -5.16 -17.53 36.04
C PRO A 104 -5.58 -16.36 36.93
N SER A 105 -4.59 -15.64 37.48
CA SER A 105 -4.84 -14.43 38.27
C SER A 105 -5.54 -13.34 37.43
N SER A 106 -6.24 -12.41 38.07
CA SER A 106 -6.98 -11.34 37.37
C SER A 106 -6.11 -10.54 36.40
N ASN A 107 -4.88 -10.17 36.78
CA ASN A 107 -3.97 -9.44 35.89
C ASN A 107 -3.55 -10.30 34.70
N ARG A 108 -3.24 -11.58 34.95
CA ARG A 108 -2.89 -12.53 33.90
C ARG A 108 -4.05 -12.74 32.93
N ALA A 109 -5.29 -12.85 33.43
CA ALA A 109 -6.49 -12.93 32.60
C ALA A 109 -6.63 -11.69 31.68
N THR A 110 -6.42 -10.48 32.21
CA THR A 110 -6.44 -9.25 31.40
C THR A 110 -5.37 -9.25 30.31
N ASP A 111 -4.15 -9.71 30.62
CA ASP A 111 -3.07 -9.85 29.63
C ASP A 111 -3.45 -10.86 28.53
N LEU A 112 -4.03 -12.01 28.90
CA LEU A 112 -4.48 -13.03 27.94
C LEU A 112 -5.59 -12.50 27.03
N VAL A 113 -6.55 -11.71 27.55
CA VAL A 113 -7.59 -11.04 26.74
C VAL A 113 -6.96 -10.04 25.77
N SER A 114 -6.01 -9.22 26.24
CA SER A 114 -5.33 -8.25 25.36
C SER A 114 -4.53 -8.94 24.26
N MET A 115 -3.87 -10.06 24.55
CA MET A 115 -3.14 -10.85 23.54
C MET A 115 -4.10 -11.43 22.49
N LEU A 116 -5.27 -11.90 22.92
CA LEU A 116 -6.33 -12.39 22.02
C LEU A 116 -6.91 -11.26 21.15
N ASP A 117 -7.08 -10.05 21.70
CA ASP A 117 -7.55 -8.88 20.96
C ASP A 117 -6.52 -8.38 19.93
N THR A 118 -5.23 -8.36 20.27
CA THR A 118 -4.16 -7.99 19.33
C THR A 118 -4.06 -8.99 18.17
N ALA A 119 -4.11 -10.30 18.46
CA ALA A 119 -4.09 -11.34 17.43
C ALA A 119 -5.28 -11.23 16.45
N GLN A 120 -6.44 -10.76 16.92
CA GLN A 120 -7.61 -10.53 16.09
C GLN A 120 -7.45 -9.32 15.13
N VAL A 121 -6.67 -8.31 15.52
CA VAL A 121 -6.45 -7.07 14.75
C VAL A 121 -5.36 -7.23 13.68
N GLU A 122 -4.33 -8.04 13.93
CA GLU A 122 -3.18 -8.21 13.01
C GLU A 122 -3.51 -8.97 11.71
N LEU A 123 -4.71 -9.55 11.59
CA LEU A 123 -5.13 -10.35 10.44
C LEU A 123 -5.76 -9.49 9.32
N ASP A 124 -5.00 -8.59 8.69
CA ASP A 124 -5.43 -7.78 7.52
C ASP A 124 -5.38 -8.58 6.20
N ALA A 125 -6.07 -9.71 6.17
CA ALA A 125 -6.11 -10.56 5.00
C ALA A 125 -7.09 -10.03 3.91
N ASP A 126 -8.00 -9.13 4.29
CA ASP A 126 -8.98 -8.53 3.38
C ASP A 126 -8.39 -7.40 2.51
N GLY A 127 -7.30 -6.76 2.95
CA GLY A 127 -6.51 -5.83 2.12
C GLY A 127 -5.78 -6.56 0.99
N LEU A 128 -5.20 -7.71 1.29
CA LEU A 128 -4.52 -8.58 0.32
C LEU A 128 -5.46 -9.13 -0.77
N LYS A 129 -6.65 -9.58 -0.37
CA LYS A 129 -7.68 -10.08 -1.30
C LYS A 129 -8.05 -9.05 -2.37
N ARG A 130 -8.33 -7.81 -1.96
CA ARG A 130 -8.71 -6.73 -2.88
C ARG A 130 -7.63 -6.46 -3.92
N ARG A 131 -6.37 -6.39 -3.48
CA ARG A 131 -5.21 -6.15 -4.38
C ARG A 131 -5.04 -7.27 -5.42
N LEU A 132 -5.26 -8.53 -5.05
CA LEU A 132 -5.13 -9.66 -5.97
C LEU A 132 -6.22 -9.68 -7.06
N VAL A 133 -7.46 -9.37 -6.69
CA VAL A 133 -8.61 -9.30 -7.62
C VAL A 133 -8.40 -8.19 -8.64
N ASP A 134 -7.97 -7.00 -8.18
CA ASP A 134 -7.71 -5.86 -9.04
C ASP A 134 -6.57 -6.16 -10.04
N LEU A 135 -5.47 -6.75 -9.56
CA LEU A 135 -4.32 -7.12 -10.40
C LEU A 135 -4.69 -8.17 -11.47
N ARG A 136 -5.56 -9.13 -11.16
CA ARG A 136 -6.07 -10.12 -12.14
C ARG A 136 -6.90 -9.48 -13.24
N ALA A 137 -7.77 -8.53 -12.88
CA ALA A 137 -8.58 -7.81 -13.84
C ALA A 137 -7.73 -6.98 -14.81
N ASP A 138 -6.68 -6.33 -14.29
CA ASP A 138 -5.74 -5.55 -15.09
C ASP A 138 -4.93 -6.44 -16.04
N VAL A 139 -4.40 -7.58 -15.57
CA VAL A 139 -3.67 -8.54 -16.42
C VAL A 139 -4.57 -9.12 -17.52
N ALA A 140 -5.81 -9.49 -17.22
CA ALA A 140 -6.74 -10.02 -18.22
C ALA A 140 -7.02 -9.02 -19.37
N LYS A 141 -7.10 -7.73 -19.04
CA LYS A 141 -7.23 -6.66 -20.04
C LYS A 141 -5.98 -6.52 -20.90
N GLU A 142 -4.80 -6.63 -20.29
CA GLU A 142 -3.51 -6.60 -21.02
C GLU A 142 -3.35 -7.80 -21.95
N GLU A 143 -3.81 -8.98 -21.55
CA GLU A 143 -3.84 -10.19 -22.38
C GLU A 143 -4.71 -10.00 -23.63
N GLU A 144 -5.90 -9.41 -23.48
CA GLU A 144 -6.80 -9.10 -24.61
C GLU A 144 -6.17 -8.06 -25.57
N GLU A 145 -5.54 -7.02 -25.02
CA GLU A 145 -4.83 -6.01 -25.83
C GLU A 145 -3.64 -6.61 -26.59
N LEU A 146 -2.85 -7.47 -25.94
CA LEU A 146 -1.71 -8.14 -26.56
C LEU A 146 -2.15 -9.11 -27.66
N ALA A 147 -3.22 -9.89 -27.42
CA ALA A 147 -3.80 -10.79 -28.42
C ALA A 147 -4.29 -10.00 -29.65
N GLY A 148 -4.97 -8.86 -29.44
CA GLY A 148 -5.40 -7.98 -30.53
C GLY A 148 -4.25 -7.38 -31.32
N LEU A 149 -3.16 -6.99 -30.66
CA LEU A 149 -1.93 -6.53 -31.34
C LEU A 149 -1.26 -7.65 -32.13
N GLN A 150 -1.20 -8.86 -31.58
CA GLN A 150 -0.63 -10.02 -32.25
C GLN A 150 -1.45 -10.42 -33.48
N ASP A 151 -2.78 -10.42 -33.39
CA ASP A 151 -3.68 -10.66 -34.53
C ASP A 151 -3.52 -9.57 -35.60
N TRP A 152 -3.36 -8.31 -35.19
CA TRP A 152 -3.10 -7.20 -36.11
C TRP A 152 -1.74 -7.36 -36.81
N VAL A 153 -0.67 -7.68 -36.07
CA VAL A 153 0.67 -7.95 -36.62
C VAL A 153 0.64 -9.17 -37.54
N ALA A 154 -0.06 -10.25 -37.17
CA ALA A 154 -0.24 -11.44 -38.00
C ALA A 154 -1.02 -11.13 -39.28
N GLY A 155 -2.03 -10.25 -39.21
CA GLY A 155 -2.74 -9.71 -40.38
C GLY A 155 -1.88 -8.79 -41.27
N LEU A 156 -0.86 -8.16 -40.68
CA LEU A 156 0.17 -7.42 -41.42
C LEU A 156 1.26 -8.31 -42.02
N VAL A 157 1.43 -9.55 -41.56
CA VAL A 157 2.25 -10.56 -42.24
C VAL A 157 1.43 -11.09 -43.42
N TRP A 158 1.54 -10.36 -44.53
CA TRP A 158 1.14 -10.75 -45.87
C TRP A 158 1.43 -12.25 -46.05
N SER A 159 0.41 -13.03 -46.39
CA SER A 159 0.43 -14.50 -46.43
C SER A 159 1.79 -15.06 -46.88
N GLU A 160 2.32 -15.99 -46.09
CA GLU A 160 3.58 -16.67 -46.37
C GLU A 160 3.58 -17.21 -47.81
N GLY A 161 4.57 -16.80 -48.61
CA GLY A 161 4.68 -17.20 -50.02
C GLY A 161 4.02 -16.26 -51.04
N SER A 162 3.38 -15.15 -50.61
CA SER A 162 2.94 -14.11 -51.54
C SER A 162 4.10 -13.51 -52.34
N GLU A 163 3.83 -13.01 -53.55
CA GLU A 163 4.82 -12.33 -54.39
C GLU A 163 5.46 -11.13 -53.67
N HIS A 164 4.72 -10.52 -52.73
CA HIS A 164 5.17 -9.44 -51.87
C HIS A 164 6.09 -9.92 -50.72
N ASP A 165 5.79 -11.07 -50.07
CA ASP A 165 6.65 -11.71 -49.06
C ASP A 165 8.03 -12.06 -49.64
N GLN A 166 8.05 -12.61 -50.86
CA GLN A 166 9.29 -12.93 -51.58
C GLN A 166 10.12 -11.68 -51.90
N VAL A 167 9.48 -10.55 -52.23
CA VAL A 167 10.13 -9.26 -52.47
C VAL A 167 10.69 -8.67 -51.18
N CYS A 168 9.95 -8.69 -50.08
CA CYS A 168 10.43 -8.19 -48.78
C CYS A 168 11.64 -8.99 -48.26
N ARG A 169 11.59 -10.33 -48.31
CA ARG A 169 12.72 -11.20 -47.93
C ARG A 169 13.98 -10.93 -48.77
N LYS A 170 13.81 -10.58 -50.05
CA LYS A 170 14.90 -10.33 -51.00
C LYS A 170 15.54 -8.95 -50.85
N TYR A 171 14.77 -7.91 -50.49
CA TYR A 171 15.25 -6.51 -50.54
C TYR A 171 15.30 -5.81 -49.17
N ASP A 172 14.70 -6.34 -48.11
CA ASP A 172 14.84 -5.82 -46.72
C ASP A 172 14.85 -6.97 -45.68
N PRO A 173 15.89 -7.83 -45.69
CA PRO A 173 15.98 -8.99 -44.80
C PRO A 173 16.12 -8.62 -43.31
N LEU A 174 16.64 -7.43 -43.01
CA LEU A 174 16.91 -6.98 -41.63
C LEU A 174 15.61 -6.70 -40.85
N ASN A 175 14.58 -6.17 -41.48
CA ASN A 175 13.29 -5.90 -40.82
C ASN A 175 12.43 -7.18 -40.67
N TYR A 176 12.48 -8.08 -41.64
CA TYR A 176 11.77 -9.38 -41.55
C TYR A 176 12.25 -10.21 -40.36
N SER A 177 13.57 -10.29 -40.15
CA SER A 177 14.17 -10.98 -39.00
C SER A 177 13.88 -10.33 -37.64
N ARG A 178 13.50 -9.05 -37.61
CA ARG A 178 13.15 -8.32 -36.38
C ARG A 178 11.69 -8.49 -35.96
N LEU A 179 10.78 -8.68 -36.93
CA LEU A 179 9.35 -8.86 -36.68
C LEU A 179 8.97 -10.33 -36.43
N ALA A 180 9.65 -11.28 -37.07
CA ALA A 180 9.37 -12.71 -36.92
C ALA A 180 9.45 -13.25 -35.46
N PRO A 181 10.36 -12.77 -34.59
CA PRO A 181 10.41 -13.18 -33.19
C PRO A 181 9.18 -12.79 -32.37
N LEU A 182 8.54 -11.65 -32.68
CA LEU A 182 7.41 -11.07 -31.92
C LEU A 182 6.16 -11.96 -31.97
N VAL A 183 5.96 -12.68 -33.08
CA VAL A 183 4.86 -13.64 -33.26
C VAL A 183 5.14 -14.97 -32.53
N SER A 184 6.40 -15.26 -32.20
CA SER A 184 6.84 -16.62 -31.83
C SER A 184 7.04 -16.87 -30.33
N LYS A 185 7.01 -15.85 -29.46
CA LYS A 185 7.14 -16.03 -28.00
C LYS A 185 6.11 -15.33 -27.10
N PRO A 186 4.79 -15.36 -27.39
CA PRO A 186 3.77 -14.95 -26.41
C PRO A 186 3.68 -15.88 -25.18
N GLY A 187 4.14 -17.12 -25.31
CA GLY A 187 3.85 -18.17 -24.33
C GLY A 187 4.60 -18.06 -23.01
N THR A 188 5.86 -17.60 -22.99
CA THR A 188 6.69 -17.74 -21.79
C THR A 188 6.26 -16.81 -20.66
N LEU A 189 5.95 -15.55 -20.94
CA LEU A 189 5.56 -14.59 -19.90
C LEU A 189 4.14 -14.84 -19.39
N LEU A 190 3.21 -15.24 -20.27
CA LEU A 190 1.87 -15.65 -19.88
C LEU A 190 1.88 -16.95 -19.06
N GLU A 191 2.71 -17.93 -19.44
CA GLU A 191 2.90 -19.14 -18.64
C GLU A 191 3.55 -18.84 -17.29
N GLU A 192 4.50 -17.91 -17.22
CA GLU A 192 5.12 -17.46 -15.99
C GLU A 192 4.14 -16.70 -15.08
N LEU A 193 3.32 -15.80 -15.64
CA LEU A 193 2.22 -15.14 -14.94
C LEU A 193 1.20 -16.16 -14.42
N ARG A 194 0.77 -17.10 -15.26
CA ARG A 194 -0.17 -18.16 -14.86
C ARG A 194 0.40 -19.03 -13.74
N ARG A 195 1.68 -19.41 -13.82
CA ARG A 195 2.37 -20.13 -12.73
C ARG A 195 2.47 -19.29 -11.46
N ALA A 196 2.76 -17.98 -11.58
CA ALA A 196 2.81 -17.09 -10.43
C ALA A 196 1.43 -16.95 -9.77
N PHE A 197 0.36 -16.84 -10.56
CA PHE A 197 -1.01 -16.84 -10.06
C PHE A 197 -1.42 -18.18 -9.44
N ASP A 198 -0.97 -19.32 -9.97
CA ASP A 198 -1.21 -20.62 -9.36
C ASP A 198 -0.54 -20.73 -7.97
N VAL A 199 0.64 -20.12 -7.79
CA VAL A 199 1.33 -20.03 -6.49
C VAL A 199 0.56 -19.15 -5.51
N VAL A 200 0.06 -17.99 -5.94
CA VAL A 200 -0.71 -17.07 -5.09
C VAL A 200 -2.13 -17.59 -4.83
N GLY A 201 -2.64 -18.48 -5.69
CA GLY A 201 -3.82 -19.30 -5.46
C GLY A 201 -4.97 -18.98 -6.41
N ALA A 202 -5.59 -20.00 -6.99
CA ALA A 202 -6.89 -19.85 -7.63
C ALA A 202 -7.89 -19.34 -6.58
N GLU A 203 -8.40 -18.11 -6.75
CA GLU A 203 -9.28 -17.36 -5.82
C GLU A 203 -10.23 -18.27 -5.01
N GLY A 204 -10.91 -19.23 -5.66
CA GLY A 204 -11.87 -20.11 -4.99
C GLY A 204 -11.33 -21.08 -3.92
N SER A 205 -10.04 -21.48 -3.97
CA SER A 205 -9.48 -22.42 -2.97
C SER A 205 -8.96 -21.68 -1.74
N TRP A 206 -8.31 -20.53 -1.96
CA TRP A 206 -7.68 -19.77 -0.88
C TRP A 206 -8.69 -18.92 -0.11
N ASP A 207 -9.69 -18.34 -0.78
CA ASP A 207 -10.72 -17.54 -0.12
C ASP A 207 -11.60 -18.38 0.82
N GLY A 208 -12.02 -19.56 0.36
CA GLY A 208 -12.78 -20.51 1.17
C GLY A 208 -11.97 -21.03 2.37
N TRP A 209 -10.73 -21.43 2.11
CA TRP A 209 -9.80 -21.91 3.14
C TRP A 209 -9.52 -20.83 4.20
N MET A 210 -9.30 -19.58 3.78
CA MET A 210 -9.03 -18.49 4.68
C MET A 210 -10.27 -18.11 5.49
N ALA A 211 -11.43 -17.98 4.84
CA ALA A 211 -12.68 -17.65 5.53
C ALA A 211 -13.03 -18.69 6.60
N GLU A 212 -12.87 -19.98 6.29
CA GLU A 212 -13.13 -21.08 7.22
C GLU A 212 -12.17 -21.04 8.43
N ARG A 213 -10.86 -20.90 8.20
CA ARG A 213 -9.86 -20.88 9.29
C ARG A 213 -9.94 -19.62 10.14
N MET A 214 -10.15 -18.46 9.53
CA MET A 214 -10.34 -17.20 10.23
C MET A 214 -11.59 -17.22 11.11
N ALA A 215 -12.68 -17.81 10.62
CA ALA A 215 -13.88 -18.00 11.42
C ALA A 215 -13.63 -18.97 12.59
N ALA A 216 -12.87 -20.05 12.37
CA ALA A 216 -12.51 -20.98 13.43
C ALA A 216 -11.61 -20.36 14.51
N ILE A 217 -10.63 -19.55 14.12
CA ILE A 217 -9.76 -18.81 15.05
C ILE A 217 -10.57 -17.79 15.84
N ALA A 218 -11.40 -16.97 15.18
CA ALA A 218 -12.25 -15.99 15.84
C ALA A 218 -13.20 -16.65 16.84
N GLN A 219 -13.82 -17.77 16.45
CA GLN A 219 -14.68 -18.55 17.35
C GLN A 219 -13.89 -19.10 18.55
N GLY A 220 -12.68 -19.62 18.33
CA GLY A 220 -11.80 -20.10 19.41
C GLY A 220 -11.38 -18.99 20.37
N ILE A 221 -11.11 -17.79 19.87
CA ILE A 221 -10.83 -16.59 20.67
C ILE A 221 -12.05 -16.23 21.53
N ASP A 222 -13.24 -16.19 20.95
CA ASP A 222 -14.48 -15.87 21.65
C ASP A 222 -14.82 -16.91 22.74
N ASP A 223 -14.60 -18.19 22.45
CA ASP A 223 -14.80 -19.26 23.42
C ASP A 223 -13.78 -19.18 24.57
N ALA A 224 -12.51 -18.89 24.28
CA ALA A 224 -11.49 -18.64 25.30
C ALA A 224 -11.86 -17.45 26.19
N LYS A 225 -12.28 -16.33 25.60
CA LYS A 225 -12.79 -15.15 26.33
C LYS A 225 -13.99 -15.49 27.22
N ARG A 226 -14.94 -16.28 26.71
CA ARG A 226 -16.12 -16.71 27.47
C ARG A 226 -15.74 -17.59 28.67
N ILE A 227 -14.84 -18.55 28.49
CA ILE A 227 -14.38 -19.43 29.58
C ILE A 227 -13.63 -18.62 30.63
N LEU A 228 -12.73 -17.73 30.19
CA LEU A 228 -11.97 -16.86 31.07
C LEU A 228 -12.90 -15.99 31.93
N ASN A 229 -13.88 -15.33 31.31
CA ASN A 229 -14.88 -14.53 32.02
C ASN A 229 -15.72 -15.35 33.02
N ALA A 230 -15.99 -16.62 32.73
CA ALA A 230 -16.76 -17.51 33.61
C ALA A 230 -15.95 -18.01 34.82
N GLN A 231 -14.61 -18.02 34.74
CA GLN A 231 -13.72 -18.55 35.78
C GLN A 231 -13.05 -17.46 36.65
N MET A 232 -13.29 -16.17 36.36
CA MET A 232 -12.69 -15.07 37.12
C MET A 232 -13.21 -14.98 38.58
N PRO A 233 -12.32 -14.78 39.58
CA PRO A 233 -12.75 -14.42 40.93
C PRO A 233 -13.41 -13.02 40.93
N PRO A 234 -14.34 -12.74 41.86
CA PRO A 234 -15.01 -11.44 41.92
C PRO A 234 -13.99 -10.31 42.16
N MET A 235 -14.10 -9.23 41.36
CA MET A 235 -13.19 -8.09 41.41
C MET A 235 -13.12 -7.41 42.79
N PRO A 236 -11.99 -6.78 43.13
CA PRO A 236 -11.88 -5.94 44.32
C PRO A 236 -12.92 -4.80 44.29
N PRO A 237 -13.53 -4.45 45.43
CA PRO A 237 -14.48 -3.33 45.48
C PRO A 237 -13.81 -2.01 45.06
N GLY A 238 -14.22 -1.44 43.92
CA GLY A 238 -13.80 -0.10 43.47
C GLY A 238 -13.25 0.01 42.05
N SER A 239 -12.98 -1.11 41.36
CA SER A 239 -12.72 -1.12 39.91
C SER A 239 -14.05 -1.14 39.17
N GLN A 240 -14.57 0.04 38.85
CA GLN A 240 -15.69 0.13 37.91
C GLN A 240 -15.16 -0.06 36.50
N ASP A 241 -15.73 -1.01 35.77
CA ASP A 241 -15.59 -1.10 34.32
C ASP A 241 -15.92 0.28 33.73
N VAL A 242 -14.91 0.94 33.17
CA VAL A 242 -15.15 2.15 32.39
C VAL A 242 -15.81 1.68 31.10
N VAL A 243 -17.13 1.74 31.05
CA VAL A 243 -17.88 1.52 29.82
C VAL A 243 -17.56 2.70 28.90
N PHE A 244 -16.71 2.47 27.91
CA PHE A 244 -16.47 3.44 26.86
C PHE A 244 -17.73 3.57 26.02
N ARG A 245 -18.17 4.81 25.78
CA ARG A 245 -19.23 5.09 24.82
C ARG A 245 -18.65 5.06 23.42
N ASP A 246 -19.44 4.62 22.45
CA ASP A 246 -19.13 4.84 21.04
C ASP A 246 -19.16 6.34 20.71
N LEU A 247 -18.34 6.73 19.72
CA LEU A 247 -18.41 8.06 19.14
C LEU A 247 -19.69 8.20 18.31
N THR A 248 -20.31 9.38 18.33
CA THR A 248 -21.42 9.67 17.42
C THR A 248 -20.90 9.84 15.99
N THR A 249 -21.79 9.77 15.00
CA THR A 249 -21.43 10.00 13.59
C THR A 249 -20.75 11.36 13.38
N GLU A 250 -21.22 12.39 14.08
CA GLU A 250 -20.64 13.74 14.01
C GLU A 250 -19.24 13.77 14.62
N GLU A 251 -19.03 13.09 15.74
CA GLU A 251 -17.72 13.00 16.38
C GLU A 251 -16.72 12.22 15.54
N TYR A 252 -17.16 11.11 14.93
CA TYR A 252 -16.35 10.37 13.96
C TYR A 252 -15.94 11.25 12.77
N ALA A 253 -16.86 12.05 12.23
CA ALA A 253 -16.54 12.97 11.14
C ALA A 253 -15.55 14.06 11.58
N MET A 254 -15.68 14.59 12.80
CA MET A 254 -14.72 15.55 13.37
C MET A 254 -13.33 14.94 13.54
N VAL A 255 -13.25 13.71 14.07
CA VAL A 255 -11.99 12.98 14.23
C VAL A 255 -11.37 12.70 12.87
N SER A 256 -12.12 12.16 11.92
CA SER A 256 -11.63 11.91 10.55
C SER A 256 -11.07 13.19 9.94
N ASN A 257 -11.83 14.28 9.97
CA ASN A 257 -11.39 15.56 9.41
C ASN A 257 -10.15 16.12 10.11
N ALA A 258 -9.99 15.93 11.42
CA ALA A 258 -8.80 16.38 12.16
C ALA A 258 -7.57 15.53 11.81
N LEU A 259 -7.77 14.24 11.53
CA LEU A 259 -6.72 13.30 11.18
C LEU A 259 -6.41 13.30 9.69
N ASP A 260 -7.28 13.77 8.80
CA ASP A 260 -7.07 13.80 7.36
C ASP A 260 -5.99 14.83 6.93
N ASP A 261 -5.59 14.73 5.66
CA ASP A 261 -4.63 15.64 5.05
C ASP A 261 -5.19 17.07 4.94
N GLY A 262 -4.33 18.07 5.07
CA GLY A 262 -4.73 19.47 5.06
C GLY A 262 -3.56 20.39 5.36
N ASN A 263 -3.86 21.62 5.76
CA ASN A 263 -2.81 22.57 6.16
C ASN A 263 -2.16 22.14 7.48
N PHE A 264 -0.93 21.62 7.43
CA PHE A 264 -0.19 21.15 8.60
C PHE A 264 -0.06 22.18 9.73
N GLY A 265 -0.02 23.48 9.41
CA GLY A 265 0.12 24.56 10.41
C GLY A 265 -1.21 25.08 10.96
N GLU A 266 -2.34 24.51 10.55
CA GLU A 266 -3.66 24.87 11.08
C GLU A 266 -3.77 24.43 12.55
N VAL A 267 -4.07 25.36 13.45
CA VAL A 267 -4.35 25.06 14.86
C VAL A 267 -5.77 24.53 14.97
N LEU A 268 -5.90 23.26 15.39
CA LEU A 268 -7.19 22.59 15.51
C LEU A 268 -7.76 22.65 16.93
N ALA A 269 -6.89 22.72 17.93
CA ALA A 269 -7.28 22.86 19.33
C ALA A 269 -6.23 23.65 20.12
N GLU A 270 -6.64 24.28 21.21
CA GLU A 270 -5.75 24.95 22.15
C GLU A 270 -6.31 24.82 23.58
N GLU A 271 -5.47 24.43 24.53
CA GLU A 271 -5.81 24.39 25.96
C GLU A 271 -4.66 25.03 26.76
N ASN A 272 -4.96 25.98 27.64
CA ASN A 272 -3.96 26.69 28.46
C ASN A 272 -2.74 27.27 27.68
N ASN A 273 -2.94 27.79 26.47
CA ASN A 273 -1.89 28.26 25.54
C ASN A 273 -0.95 27.15 25.02
N VAL A 274 -1.40 25.90 25.03
CA VAL A 274 -0.78 24.79 24.31
C VAL A 274 -1.60 24.53 23.05
N PRO A 275 -1.19 25.08 21.89
CA PRO A 275 -1.85 24.83 20.62
C PRO A 275 -1.48 23.46 20.09
N VAL A 276 -2.42 22.79 19.44
CA VAL A 276 -2.19 21.55 18.71
C VAL A 276 -2.60 21.75 17.27
N THR A 277 -1.62 21.55 16.38
CA THR A 277 -1.81 21.72 14.95
C THR A 277 -2.34 20.45 14.31
N ARG A 278 -2.80 20.55 13.07
CA ARG A 278 -3.16 19.39 12.24
C ARG A 278 -2.03 18.37 12.17
N LYS A 279 -0.78 18.82 12.00
CA LYS A 279 0.39 17.93 11.99
C LYS A 279 0.52 17.14 13.29
N ASP A 280 0.26 17.78 14.43
CA ASP A 280 0.33 17.13 15.73
C ASP A 280 -0.80 16.12 15.89
N MET A 281 -2.04 16.48 15.52
CA MET A 281 -3.20 15.56 15.56
C MET A 281 -2.97 14.31 14.71
N GLN A 282 -2.32 14.43 13.55
CA GLN A 282 -2.02 13.28 12.69
C GLN A 282 -1.13 12.22 13.36
N THR A 283 -0.40 12.55 14.43
CA THR A 283 0.33 11.56 15.23
C THR A 283 -0.57 10.60 16.02
N LEU A 284 -1.88 10.89 16.11
CA LEU A 284 -2.91 10.00 16.67
C LEU A 284 -3.46 8.99 15.64
N ARG A 285 -3.02 9.03 14.38
CA ARG A 285 -3.39 8.01 13.38
C ARG A 285 -2.88 6.62 13.84
N PRO A 286 -3.55 5.53 13.42
CA PRO A 286 -3.05 4.19 13.69
C PRO A 286 -1.59 4.04 13.26
N TYR A 287 -0.80 3.37 14.11
CA TYR A 287 0.62 3.04 13.88
C TYR A 287 1.59 4.23 13.84
N GLU A 288 1.16 5.44 14.21
CA GLU A 288 2.02 6.61 14.33
C GLU A 288 2.55 6.81 15.77
N TRP A 289 3.68 7.50 15.88
CA TRP A 289 4.27 7.85 17.17
C TRP A 289 3.72 9.19 17.66
N LEU A 290 3.08 9.18 18.84
CA LEU A 290 2.64 10.41 19.50
C LEU A 290 3.82 11.37 19.72
N ASN A 291 3.63 12.62 19.32
CA ASN A 291 4.58 13.66 19.65
C ASN A 291 4.33 14.29 21.02
N ASP A 292 5.22 15.18 21.42
CA ASP A 292 5.17 15.88 22.69
C ASP A 292 4.00 16.86 22.80
N GLU A 293 3.59 17.52 21.71
CA GLU A 293 2.45 18.43 21.72
C GLU A 293 1.13 17.73 22.07
N VAL A 294 0.88 16.53 21.51
CA VAL A 294 -0.31 15.72 21.85
C VAL A 294 -0.31 15.27 23.31
N VAL A 295 0.84 14.84 23.84
CA VAL A 295 0.95 14.46 25.26
C VAL A 295 0.75 15.67 26.17
N ASN A 296 1.32 16.83 25.81
CA ASN A 296 1.21 18.05 26.59
C ASN A 296 -0.22 18.59 26.63
N ILE A 297 -0.95 18.63 25.50
CA ILE A 297 -2.36 19.05 25.52
C ILE A 297 -3.21 18.11 26.37
N TYR A 298 -2.96 16.80 26.32
CA TYR A 298 -3.70 15.83 27.13
C TYR A 298 -3.46 16.04 28.63
N VAL A 299 -2.23 16.37 29.02
CA VAL A 299 -1.91 16.79 30.39
C VAL A 299 -2.68 18.05 30.80
N GLU A 300 -2.84 19.04 29.91
CA GLU A 300 -3.66 20.21 30.20
C GLU A 300 -5.15 19.87 30.37
N LEU A 301 -5.68 18.94 29.57
CA LEU A 301 -7.05 18.42 29.74
C LEU A 301 -7.22 17.71 31.10
N LEU A 302 -6.21 16.95 31.55
CA LEU A 302 -6.22 16.32 32.87
C LEU A 302 -6.18 17.33 34.01
N LYS A 303 -5.40 18.41 33.87
CA LYS A 303 -5.39 19.54 34.82
C LYS A 303 -6.77 20.20 34.89
N ARG A 304 -7.42 20.44 33.74
CA ARG A 304 -8.78 20.98 33.69
C ARG A 304 -9.77 20.05 34.39
N ARG A 305 -9.65 18.73 34.18
CA ARG A 305 -10.49 17.72 34.84
C ARG A 305 -10.32 17.73 36.36
N GLU A 306 -9.09 17.74 36.86
CA GLU A 306 -8.80 17.84 38.31
C GLU A 306 -9.33 19.14 38.93
N ALA A 307 -9.25 20.25 38.20
CA ALA A 307 -9.78 21.53 38.66
C ALA A 307 -11.32 21.57 38.70
N THR A 308 -11.98 20.77 37.85
CA THR A 308 -13.45 20.76 37.69
C THR A 308 -14.13 19.78 38.64
N ASP A 309 -13.51 18.62 38.86
CA ASP A 309 -14.08 17.55 39.69
C ASP A 309 -13.31 17.39 41.01
N GLN A 310 -13.88 17.93 42.09
CA GLN A 310 -13.30 17.90 43.43
C GLN A 310 -13.32 16.50 44.08
N THR A 311 -14.00 15.52 43.47
CA THR A 311 -14.00 14.14 43.96
C THR A 311 -12.73 13.38 43.55
N LEU A 312 -12.01 13.89 42.56
CA LEU A 312 -10.78 13.28 42.06
C LEU A 312 -9.57 13.56 42.98
N PRO A 313 -8.53 12.71 42.91
CA PRO A 313 -7.27 12.97 43.61
C PRO A 313 -6.65 14.32 43.20
N ARG A 314 -6.05 15.00 44.17
CA ARG A 314 -5.33 16.26 43.95
C ARG A 314 -4.04 15.96 43.23
N CYS A 315 -3.90 16.41 41.99
CA CYS A 315 -2.74 16.06 41.15
C CYS A 315 -1.87 17.28 40.85
N HIS A 316 -0.57 17.04 40.65
CA HIS A 316 0.31 17.95 39.91
C HIS A 316 0.82 17.22 38.67
N PHE A 317 0.70 17.86 37.52
CA PHE A 317 1.16 17.30 36.26
C PHE A 317 2.29 18.16 35.70
N PHE A 318 3.40 17.52 35.40
CA PHE A 318 4.49 18.12 34.64
C PHE A 318 4.28 17.94 33.13
N GLY A 319 4.79 18.87 32.34
CA GLY A 319 4.92 18.68 30.89
C GLY A 319 6.08 17.74 30.53
N SER A 320 6.09 17.23 29.30
CA SER A 320 7.04 16.23 28.81
C SER A 320 8.52 16.64 28.92
N LEU A 321 8.82 17.95 28.89
CA LEU A 321 10.18 18.49 28.99
C LEU A 321 10.78 18.47 30.41
N PHE A 322 9.97 18.22 31.44
CA PHE A 322 10.45 18.28 32.83
C PHE A 322 11.56 17.26 33.10
N TYR A 323 11.31 15.98 32.79
CA TYR A 323 12.27 14.92 33.08
C TYR A 323 13.56 15.04 32.25
N PRO A 324 13.51 15.28 30.93
CA PRO A 324 14.72 15.54 30.15
C PRO A 324 15.58 16.68 30.71
N LYS A 325 14.96 17.77 31.16
CA LYS A 325 15.69 18.91 31.76
C LYS A 325 16.24 18.61 33.15
N LEU A 326 15.53 17.79 33.92
CA LEU A 326 16.00 17.30 35.20
C LEU A 326 17.18 16.31 35.01
N ALA A 327 17.15 15.47 33.99
CA ALA A 327 18.14 14.41 33.73
C ALA A 327 19.27 14.82 32.75
N GLU A 328 19.36 16.11 32.39
CA GLU A 328 20.29 16.64 31.37
C GLU A 328 21.79 16.47 31.73
N SER A 329 22.13 16.01 32.94
CA SER A 329 23.52 15.89 33.39
C SER A 329 24.06 14.46 33.30
N ASN A 330 25.28 14.31 32.77
CA ASN A 330 26.02 13.04 32.76
C ASN A 330 26.38 12.50 34.16
N LYS A 331 26.09 13.24 35.23
CA LYS A 331 26.35 12.86 36.63
C LYS A 331 25.07 12.51 37.42
N GLY A 332 23.92 12.39 36.74
CA GLY A 332 22.62 12.15 37.36
C GLY A 332 21.67 13.33 37.14
N TYR A 333 20.91 13.71 38.16
CA TYR A 333 19.92 14.80 38.02
C TYR A 333 20.53 16.19 38.28
N CYS A 334 19.98 17.21 37.61
CA CYS A 334 20.33 18.62 37.72
C CYS A 334 19.11 19.42 38.20
N TYR A 335 18.86 19.45 39.51
CA TYR A 335 17.72 20.16 40.08
C TYR A 335 17.69 21.66 39.71
N THR A 336 18.86 22.30 39.55
CA THR A 336 18.95 23.72 39.20
C THR A 336 18.24 24.10 37.91
N ASN A 337 18.15 23.17 36.96
CA ASN A 337 17.47 23.36 35.67
C ASN A 337 15.94 23.51 35.84
N VAL A 338 15.38 22.77 36.79
CA VAL A 338 13.92 22.68 36.99
C VAL A 338 13.44 23.37 38.27
N ARG A 339 14.34 23.91 39.11
CA ARG A 339 14.01 24.50 40.43
C ARG A 339 12.90 25.55 40.42
N ARG A 340 12.71 26.25 39.28
CA ARG A 340 11.70 27.31 39.14
C ARG A 340 10.35 26.80 38.63
N TRP A 341 10.26 25.56 38.16
CA TRP A 341 9.08 25.02 37.50
C TRP A 341 7.91 24.83 38.49
N THR A 342 8.23 24.64 39.77
CA THR A 342 7.25 24.55 40.86
C THR A 342 7.19 25.81 41.73
N LYS A 343 7.74 26.96 41.29
CA LYS A 343 7.82 28.17 42.12
C LYS A 343 6.47 28.66 42.67
N LYS A 344 5.38 28.41 41.96
CA LYS A 344 4.02 28.84 42.31
C LYS A 344 3.13 27.70 42.85
N VAL A 345 3.67 26.50 43.02
CA VAL A 345 2.90 25.31 43.38
C VAL A 345 3.62 24.54 44.47
N ASP A 346 2.94 24.31 45.59
CA ASP A 346 3.43 23.36 46.59
C ASP A 346 3.02 21.94 46.20
N VAL A 347 3.95 21.20 45.61
CA VAL A 347 3.74 19.84 45.13
C VAL A 347 3.49 18.84 46.26
N PHE A 348 3.86 19.16 47.50
CA PHE A 348 3.65 18.26 48.64
C PHE A 348 2.21 18.29 49.18
N THR A 349 1.39 19.24 48.72
CA THR A 349 -0.05 19.32 49.03
C THR A 349 -0.92 18.44 48.14
N LYS A 350 -0.29 17.69 47.22
CA LYS A 350 -0.96 16.86 46.22
C LYS A 350 -0.97 15.41 46.66
N ASP A 351 -1.97 14.66 46.18
CA ASP A 351 -2.04 13.21 46.36
C ASP A 351 -1.08 12.52 45.38
N LEU A 352 -1.05 12.99 44.12
CA LEU A 352 -0.25 12.42 43.04
C LEU A 352 0.57 13.51 42.33
N ILE A 353 1.80 13.17 41.95
CA ILE A 353 2.62 13.95 41.00
C ILE A 353 2.84 13.07 39.78
N ILE A 354 2.46 13.55 38.61
CA ILE A 354 2.46 12.80 37.36
C ILE A 354 3.49 13.44 36.41
N VAL A 355 4.40 12.61 35.91
CA VAL A 355 5.50 13.02 35.04
C VAL A 355 5.50 12.12 33.80
N PRO A 356 5.02 12.61 32.65
CA PRO A 356 5.26 11.96 31.37
C PRO A 356 6.76 11.97 31.06
N ILE A 357 7.29 10.83 30.61
CA ILE A 357 8.70 10.66 30.29
C ILE A 357 8.82 10.16 28.86
N HIS A 358 9.47 10.97 28.02
CA HIS A 358 9.83 10.58 26.67
C HIS A 358 11.19 9.85 26.70
N CYS A 359 11.15 8.52 26.68
CA CYS A 359 12.32 7.65 26.74
C CYS A 359 12.97 7.52 25.36
N HIS A 360 14.21 8.00 25.24
CA HIS A 360 15.08 7.76 24.07
C HIS A 360 14.48 8.13 22.70
N GLY A 361 13.49 9.02 22.67
CA GLY A 361 12.86 9.53 21.45
C GLY A 361 11.79 8.63 20.81
N ASN A 362 11.63 7.40 21.28
CA ASN A 362 10.78 6.38 20.64
C ASN A 362 9.97 5.57 21.68
N HIS A 363 9.65 6.13 22.85
CA HIS A 363 8.80 5.45 23.83
C HIS A 363 8.28 6.41 24.90
N TRP A 364 7.00 6.31 25.25
CA TRP A 364 6.40 7.09 26.33
C TRP A 364 6.20 6.23 27.57
N THR A 365 6.67 6.71 28.70
CA THR A 365 6.44 6.11 30.03
C THR A 365 5.89 7.14 30.99
N LEU A 366 5.31 6.68 32.09
CA LEU A 366 4.71 7.56 33.10
C LEU A 366 5.31 7.28 34.47
N ALA A 367 5.95 8.29 35.06
CA ALA A 367 6.31 8.24 36.47
C ALA A 367 5.22 8.90 37.31
N ILE A 368 4.78 8.20 38.36
CA ILE A 368 3.80 8.69 39.33
C ILE A 368 4.45 8.67 40.71
N ILE A 369 4.51 9.83 41.36
CA ILE A 369 4.87 9.95 42.77
C ILE A 369 3.56 10.00 43.55
N ASN A 370 3.23 8.89 44.19
CA ASN A 370 2.01 8.77 44.96
C ASN A 370 2.30 9.14 46.41
N LEU A 371 2.05 10.41 46.75
CA LEU A 371 2.33 10.96 48.08
C LEU A 371 1.37 10.38 49.13
N LYS A 372 0.13 10.07 48.74
CA LYS A 372 -0.87 9.46 49.62
C LYS A 372 -0.48 8.05 50.06
N GLN A 373 0.05 7.25 49.13
CA GLN A 373 0.48 5.86 49.38
C GLN A 373 1.99 5.71 49.61
N LYS A 374 2.74 6.82 49.59
CA LYS A 374 4.19 6.90 49.85
C LYS A 374 5.02 5.99 48.95
N ARG A 375 4.75 5.99 47.65
CA ARG A 375 5.48 5.16 46.68
C ARG A 375 5.76 5.88 45.37
N PHE A 376 6.80 5.41 44.68
CA PHE A 376 7.11 5.76 43.31
C PHE A 376 6.62 4.63 42.42
N GLU A 377 5.81 4.98 41.43
CA GLU A 377 5.27 4.06 40.45
C GLU A 377 5.85 4.47 39.09
N TYR A 378 6.31 3.48 38.32
CA TYR A 378 6.79 3.69 36.97
C TYR A 378 5.98 2.78 36.05
N LEU A 379 5.17 3.38 35.19
CA LEU A 379 4.32 2.69 34.26
C LEU A 379 5.00 2.68 32.89
N ASP A 380 5.33 1.49 32.42
CA ASP A 380 5.98 1.22 31.15
C ASP A 380 5.17 0.17 30.40
N SER A 381 4.56 0.55 29.28
CA SER A 381 3.75 -0.38 28.48
C SER A 381 4.58 -1.43 27.74
N LEU A 382 5.90 -1.27 27.63
CA LEU A 382 6.81 -2.24 26.99
C LEU A 382 7.46 -3.20 27.99
N ARG A 383 7.37 -2.90 29.28
CA ARG A 383 7.95 -3.73 30.36
C ARG A 383 6.87 -3.95 31.40
N GLY A 384 6.22 -5.12 31.34
CA GLY A 384 5.28 -5.56 32.38
C GLY A 384 5.87 -5.31 33.76
N GLY A 385 5.07 -4.65 34.62
CA GLY A 385 5.51 -4.11 35.91
C GLY A 385 5.98 -5.14 36.93
#